data_AF-A0A949HT38-F1
#
_entry.id   AF-A0A949HT38-F1
#
_cell.length_a   1.000
_cell.length_b   1.000
_cell.length_c   1.000
_cell.angle_alpha   90.00
_cell.angle_beta   90.00
_cell.angle_gamma   90.00
#
_symmetry.space_group_name_H-M   'P 1'
#
loop_
_entity.id
_entity.type
_entity.pdbx_description
1 polymer ?
#
loop_
_entity_poly.entity_id
_entity_poly.type
_entity_poly.pdbx_seq_one_letter_code
_entity_poly.pdbx_strand_id
1 'polypeptide(L)'
;GRNLKNIDLKIPLQSFVSVVGVSGCGKSSLVLDTLVPAVLNHKGQDPTLGLPYKSLHGADSIKQVISIDQTPIAKSIRSCPATFLKILDEIRRIFGATPAAKVQGLSDGHFSFNSGQGRCQVCEGLGFTLVDMQFMADVQLQCTECRGQRFCPEVLTVTYRDRNIAQVLEMSGDQASEFFRGEKKLNQKLSPLRQIGLGYLPLGQSLSSLSAGESMRLKLASYLDNPSESLIVMDEPTTGLHFQDVERLIQCIGLLIDRGNSVVAIEHNEMFNAASDYTIELGPGAGPLGGQVMFEGVTDTLGPMQ
;
A
#
# COMPACT_ATOMS: atom_id res chain seq x y z
N GLY A 1 24.93 14.50 -3.04
CA GLY A 1 24.64 13.68 -1.85
C GLY A 1 25.83 13.63 -0.89
N ARG A 2 25.62 13.32 0.41
CA ARG A 2 26.62 13.44 1.49
C ARG A 2 28.00 12.86 1.14
N ASN A 3 28.04 11.59 0.72
CA ASN A 3 29.26 10.87 0.34
C ASN A 3 29.33 10.49 -1.14
N LEU A 4 28.33 10.86 -1.95
CA LEU A 4 28.28 10.59 -3.39
C LEU A 4 29.36 11.37 -4.13
N LYS A 5 30.18 10.68 -4.94
CA LYS A 5 31.39 11.22 -5.58
C LYS A 5 31.10 11.84 -6.95
N ASN A 6 30.18 12.82 -7.00
CA ASN A 6 29.76 13.49 -8.25
C ASN A 6 29.45 12.49 -9.38
N ILE A 7 28.50 11.60 -9.11
CA ILE A 7 28.10 10.52 -10.01
C ILE A 7 27.10 11.01 -11.06
N ASP A 8 27.18 10.45 -12.26
CA ASP A 8 26.19 10.58 -13.33
C ASP A 8 25.60 9.18 -13.57
N LEU A 9 24.27 9.06 -13.63
CA LEU A 9 23.59 7.78 -13.80
C LEU A 9 22.31 7.92 -14.62
N LYS A 10 21.82 6.80 -15.17
CA LYS A 10 20.53 6.73 -15.84
C LYS A 10 19.58 5.79 -15.09
N ILE A 11 18.34 6.21 -14.96
CA ILE A 11 17.26 5.38 -14.40
C ILE A 11 16.25 5.15 -15.52
N PRO A 12 16.17 3.92 -16.07
CA PRO A 12 15.12 3.61 -17.03
C PRO A 12 13.73 3.77 -16.38
N LEU A 13 12.79 4.31 -17.16
CA LEU A 13 11.39 4.42 -16.76
C LEU A 13 10.63 3.19 -17.28
N GLN A 14 9.49 2.92 -16.65
CA GLN A 14 8.63 1.76 -16.93
C GLN A 14 9.36 0.43 -16.74
N SER A 15 10.26 0.38 -15.76
CA SER A 15 11.04 -0.79 -15.38
C SER A 15 11.18 -0.88 -13.86
N PHE A 16 11.55 -2.07 -13.39
CA PHE A 16 11.99 -2.31 -12.02
C PHE A 16 13.50 -2.08 -11.90
N VAL A 17 13.89 -1.03 -11.17
CA VAL A 17 15.29 -0.70 -10.90
C VAL A 17 15.63 -1.02 -9.46
N SER A 18 16.67 -1.84 -9.24
CA SER A 18 17.24 -2.07 -7.92
C SER A 18 18.50 -1.25 -7.69
N VAL A 19 18.60 -0.63 -6.52
CA VAL A 19 19.79 0.08 -6.05
C VAL A 19 20.42 -0.74 -4.93
N VAL A 20 21.59 -1.29 -5.22
CA VAL A 20 22.30 -2.26 -4.37
C VAL A 20 23.65 -1.71 -3.90
N GLY A 21 24.29 -2.42 -2.96
CA GLY A 21 25.59 -2.05 -2.39
C GLY A 21 25.61 -2.11 -0.87
N VAL A 22 26.81 -2.08 -0.28
CA VAL A 22 27.01 -2.22 1.18
C VAL A 22 26.28 -1.15 2.00
N SER A 23 25.93 -1.45 3.25
CA SER A 23 25.28 -0.46 4.12
C SER A 23 26.18 0.78 4.29
N GLY A 24 25.60 1.97 4.17
CA GLY A 24 26.34 3.23 4.22
C GLY A 24 27.09 3.63 2.95
N CYS A 25 26.97 2.91 1.83
CA CYS A 25 27.60 3.30 0.56
C CYS A 25 26.92 4.51 -0.12
N GLY A 26 25.70 4.88 0.29
CA GLY A 26 24.98 6.06 -0.19
C GLY A 26 23.64 5.81 -0.90
N LYS A 27 23.08 4.59 -0.85
CA LYS A 27 21.80 4.22 -1.51
C LYS A 27 20.64 5.16 -1.17
N SER A 28 20.31 5.29 0.13
CA SER A 28 19.25 6.20 0.59
C SER A 28 19.56 7.65 0.26
N SER A 29 20.83 8.06 0.36
CA SER A 29 21.24 9.41 -0.04
C SER A 29 21.09 9.68 -1.54
N LEU A 30 21.22 8.66 -2.38
CA LEU A 30 20.96 8.77 -3.81
C LEU A 30 19.47 8.83 -4.11
N VAL A 31 18.72 7.85 -3.63
CA VAL A 31 17.32 7.67 -4.04
C VAL A 31 16.38 8.56 -3.24
N LEU A 32 16.41 8.46 -1.90
CA LEU A 32 15.47 9.16 -1.03
C LEU A 32 15.85 10.63 -0.81
N ASP A 33 17.14 10.92 -0.60
CA ASP A 33 17.56 12.27 -0.26
C ASP A 33 17.92 13.12 -1.50
N THR A 34 18.10 12.51 -2.70
CA THR A 34 18.45 13.26 -3.93
C THR A 34 17.41 13.07 -5.03
N LEU A 35 17.17 11.86 -5.52
CA LEU A 35 16.27 11.60 -6.65
C LEU A 35 14.82 12.02 -6.36
N VAL A 36 14.24 11.55 -5.26
CA VAL A 36 12.86 11.88 -4.89
C VAL A 36 12.66 13.40 -4.79
N PRO A 37 13.46 14.15 -4.00
CA PRO A 37 13.32 15.59 -3.94
C PRO A 37 13.64 16.28 -5.27
N ALA A 38 14.60 15.80 -6.06
CA ALA A 38 14.90 16.40 -7.37
C ALA A 38 13.70 16.33 -8.33
N VAL A 39 12.96 15.21 -8.35
CA VAL A 39 11.75 15.09 -9.17
C VAL A 39 10.60 15.93 -8.61
N LEU A 40 10.43 16.01 -7.29
CA LEU A 40 9.43 16.88 -6.65
C LEU A 40 9.72 18.38 -6.92
N ASN A 41 10.99 18.78 -6.86
CA ASN A 41 11.49 20.11 -7.20
C ASN A 41 11.17 20.46 -8.66
N HIS A 42 11.48 19.56 -9.60
CA HIS A 42 11.17 19.72 -11.02
C HIS A 42 9.67 19.94 -11.28
N LYS A 43 8.82 19.32 -10.44
CA LYS A 43 7.37 19.46 -10.49
C LYS A 43 6.81 20.67 -9.74
N GLY A 44 7.67 21.46 -9.09
CA GLY A 44 7.25 22.59 -8.26
C GLY A 44 6.47 22.19 -7.01
N GLN A 45 6.58 20.94 -6.56
CA GLN A 45 5.79 20.40 -5.44
C GLN A 45 6.46 20.60 -4.07
N ASP A 46 7.79 20.58 -4.00
CA ASP A 46 8.52 20.79 -2.74
C ASP A 46 9.92 21.37 -2.99
N PRO A 47 10.06 22.72 -3.05
CA PRO A 47 11.31 23.40 -3.39
C PRO A 47 12.40 23.35 -2.30
N THR A 48 12.11 22.79 -1.11
CA THR A 48 12.91 23.01 0.10
C THR A 48 13.71 21.81 0.61
N LEU A 49 13.56 20.65 -0.04
CA LEU A 49 14.18 19.41 0.38
C LEU A 49 15.11 18.85 -0.70
N GLY A 50 16.20 18.24 -0.25
CA GLY A 50 17.10 17.44 -1.10
C GLY A 50 18.58 17.78 -0.97
N LEU A 51 19.42 16.80 -1.26
CA LEU A 51 20.86 16.99 -1.36
C LEU A 51 21.22 17.64 -2.71
N PRO A 52 22.39 18.31 -2.80
CA PRO A 52 22.80 18.96 -4.04
C PRO A 52 22.95 17.98 -5.21
N TYR A 53 22.45 18.39 -6.38
CA TYR A 53 22.60 17.76 -7.69
C TYR A 53 22.86 18.84 -8.75
N LYS A 54 23.43 18.47 -9.91
CA LYS A 54 23.79 19.42 -10.98
C LYS A 54 22.65 19.66 -11.97
N SER A 55 22.10 18.58 -12.52
CA SER A 55 21.00 18.62 -13.46
C SER A 55 20.16 17.35 -13.36
N LEU A 56 18.90 17.46 -13.75
CA LEU A 56 17.96 16.35 -13.90
C LEU A 56 17.33 16.46 -15.28
N HIS A 57 17.31 15.34 -16.02
CA HIS A 57 16.75 15.27 -17.36
C HIS A 57 15.71 14.16 -17.43
N GLY A 58 14.67 14.32 -18.26
CA GLY A 58 13.64 13.30 -18.47
C GLY A 58 12.56 13.21 -17.39
N ALA A 59 12.57 14.08 -16.39
CA ALA A 59 11.57 14.10 -15.32
C ALA A 59 10.16 14.54 -15.78
N ASP A 60 10.05 15.13 -16.98
CA ASP A 60 8.76 15.52 -17.59
C ASP A 60 7.84 14.32 -17.85
N SER A 61 8.44 13.15 -18.11
CA SER A 61 7.71 11.89 -18.35
C SER A 61 7.17 11.26 -17.07
N ILE A 62 7.59 11.72 -15.89
CA ILE A 62 7.09 11.22 -14.61
C ILE A 62 5.88 12.08 -14.25
N LYS A 63 4.72 11.50 -13.94
CA LYS A 63 3.53 12.27 -13.50
C LYS A 63 3.56 12.63 -12.03
N GLN A 64 4.00 11.71 -11.18
CA GLN A 64 4.09 11.88 -9.73
C GLN A 64 5.15 10.96 -9.13
N VAL A 65 5.60 11.28 -7.92
CA VAL A 65 6.52 10.45 -7.13
C VAL A 65 5.80 9.94 -5.91
N ILE A 66 5.95 8.65 -5.62
CA ILE A 66 5.31 7.97 -4.49
C ILE A 66 6.40 7.26 -3.70
N SER A 67 6.67 7.72 -2.48
CA SER A 67 7.60 7.04 -1.58
C SER A 67 6.84 6.07 -0.69
N ILE A 68 7.28 4.82 -0.66
CA ILE A 68 6.71 3.74 0.14
C ILE A 68 7.78 3.29 1.13
N ASP A 69 7.56 3.67 2.38
CA ASP A 69 8.36 3.24 3.52
C ASP A 69 7.73 2.03 4.24
N GLN A 70 8.44 1.52 5.23
CA GLN A 70 7.96 0.46 6.14
C GLN A 70 6.97 0.98 7.20
N THR A 71 6.50 2.23 7.13
CA THR A 71 5.56 2.72 8.14
C THR A 71 4.25 1.92 8.08
N PRO A 72 3.70 1.52 9.25
CA PRO A 72 2.45 0.77 9.30
C PRO A 72 1.33 1.52 8.58
N ILE A 73 0.53 0.81 7.78
CA ILE A 73 -0.64 1.41 7.12
C ILE A 73 -1.63 1.94 8.18
N ALA A 74 -1.81 1.18 9.26
CA ALA A 74 -2.81 1.45 10.27
C ALA A 74 -2.36 2.58 11.20
N LYS A 75 -2.76 3.81 10.89
CA LYS A 75 -2.74 4.92 11.87
C LYS A 75 -3.92 4.87 12.85
N SER A 76 -4.93 4.05 12.56
CA SER A 76 -6.16 3.94 13.35
C SER A 76 -6.63 2.49 13.44
N ILE A 77 -7.12 2.12 14.62
CA ILE A 77 -7.83 0.86 14.91
C ILE A 77 -9.12 0.68 14.11
N ARG A 78 -9.62 1.73 13.45
CA ARG A 78 -10.82 1.70 12.60
C ARG A 78 -10.54 1.27 11.15
N SER A 79 -9.28 1.25 10.74
CA SER A 79 -8.92 0.95 9.37
C SER A 79 -9.07 -0.55 9.06
N CYS A 80 -9.60 -0.85 7.88
CA CYS A 80 -9.72 -2.20 7.34
C CYS A 80 -9.49 -2.18 5.80
N PRO A 81 -9.31 -3.33 5.13
CA PRO A 81 -9.12 -3.36 3.67
C PRO A 81 -10.22 -2.63 2.92
N ALA A 82 -11.48 -2.78 3.35
CA ALA A 82 -12.61 -2.15 2.68
C ALA A 82 -12.61 -0.62 2.77
N THR A 83 -12.16 -0.05 3.89
CA THR A 83 -12.05 1.41 4.05
C THR A 83 -10.81 1.94 3.36
N PHE A 84 -9.69 1.21 3.45
CA PHE A 84 -8.41 1.60 2.87
C PHE A 84 -8.46 1.69 1.34
N LEU A 85 -9.03 0.68 0.68
CA LEU A 85 -9.21 0.67 -0.79
C LEU A 85 -10.50 1.34 -1.25
N LYS A 86 -11.23 2.04 -0.35
CA LYS A 86 -12.51 2.69 -0.65
C LYS A 86 -13.55 1.75 -1.30
N ILE A 87 -13.49 0.45 -0.96
CA ILE A 87 -14.47 -0.57 -1.36
C ILE A 87 -15.78 -0.33 -0.61
N LEU A 88 -15.68 0.05 0.68
CA LEU A 88 -16.84 0.31 1.52
C LEU A 88 -17.75 1.39 0.94
N ASP A 89 -17.20 2.39 0.25
CA ASP A 89 -17.98 3.47 -0.37
C ASP A 89 -19.02 2.93 -1.36
N GLU A 90 -18.62 2.00 -2.23
CA GLU A 90 -19.52 1.37 -3.20
C GLU A 90 -20.48 0.38 -2.52
N ILE A 91 -20.03 -0.36 -1.49
CA ILE A 91 -20.92 -1.23 -0.70
C ILE A 91 -22.04 -0.40 -0.05
N ARG A 92 -21.70 0.71 0.62
CA ARG A 92 -22.69 1.61 1.24
C ARG A 92 -23.68 2.15 0.24
N ARG A 93 -23.21 2.52 -0.96
CA ARG A 93 -24.06 3.01 -2.04
C ARG A 93 -25.08 1.94 -2.48
N ILE A 94 -24.64 0.69 -2.62
CA ILE A 94 -25.52 -0.44 -2.97
C ILE A 94 -26.57 -0.66 -1.88
N PHE A 95 -26.16 -0.71 -0.60
CA PHE A 95 -27.07 -0.89 0.52
C PHE A 95 -28.08 0.26 0.66
N GLY A 96 -27.63 1.51 0.55
CA GLY A 96 -28.51 2.69 0.57
C GLY A 96 -29.47 2.78 -0.64
N ALA A 97 -29.16 2.10 -1.74
CA ALA A 97 -30.04 2.03 -2.91
C ALA A 97 -31.15 0.96 -2.77
N THR A 98 -31.06 0.05 -1.80
CA THR A 98 -32.05 -1.02 -1.61
C THR A 98 -33.44 -0.45 -1.28
N PRO A 99 -34.54 -1.13 -1.70
CA PRO A 99 -35.90 -0.69 -1.36
C PRO A 99 -36.13 -0.60 0.15
N ALA A 100 -35.60 -1.56 0.92
CA ALA A 100 -35.71 -1.58 2.38
C ALA A 100 -35.06 -0.36 3.03
N ALA A 101 -33.83 0.02 2.60
CA ALA A 101 -33.17 1.22 3.10
C ALA A 101 -33.99 2.49 2.81
N LYS A 102 -34.52 2.62 1.58
CA LYS A 102 -35.32 3.79 1.19
C LYS A 102 -36.60 3.94 2.00
N VAL A 103 -37.31 2.84 2.25
CA VAL A 103 -38.53 2.84 3.07
C VAL A 103 -38.24 3.26 4.52
N GLN A 104 -37.08 2.85 5.05
CA GLN A 104 -36.65 3.21 6.40
C GLN A 104 -35.98 4.60 6.47
N GLY A 105 -35.84 5.32 5.35
CA GLY A 105 -35.17 6.63 5.30
C GLY A 105 -33.65 6.56 5.48
N LEU A 106 -33.04 5.39 5.30
CA LEU A 106 -31.60 5.18 5.47
C LEU A 106 -30.84 5.55 4.19
N SER A 107 -29.94 6.52 4.29
CA SER A 107 -28.98 6.88 3.23
C SER A 107 -27.70 6.02 3.28
N ASP A 108 -26.87 6.11 2.25
CA ASP A 108 -25.53 5.51 2.18
C ASP A 108 -24.66 5.85 3.41
N GLY A 109 -24.77 7.06 3.95
CA GLY A 109 -24.06 7.51 5.14
C GLY A 109 -24.37 6.67 6.39
N HIS A 110 -25.55 6.07 6.49
CA HIS A 110 -25.92 5.22 7.63
C HIS A 110 -25.13 3.90 7.66
N PHE A 111 -24.67 3.44 6.48
CA PHE A 111 -23.90 2.21 6.32
C PHE A 111 -22.38 2.42 6.56
N SER A 112 -21.98 3.54 7.16
CA SER A 112 -20.60 3.84 7.53
C SER A 112 -20.36 3.62 9.03
N PHE A 113 -19.49 2.66 9.40
CA PHE A 113 -19.11 2.48 10.81
C PHE A 113 -18.13 3.54 11.33
N ASN A 114 -17.45 4.29 10.44
CA ASN A 114 -16.47 5.32 10.84
C ASN A 114 -17.13 6.64 11.27
N SER A 115 -18.14 7.08 10.54
CA SER A 115 -18.71 8.43 10.65
C SER A 115 -20.23 8.47 10.48
N GLY A 116 -20.86 7.32 10.26
CA GLY A 116 -22.30 7.22 9.99
C GLY A 116 -23.15 7.22 11.24
N GLN A 117 -24.37 7.72 11.13
CA GLN A 117 -25.37 7.66 12.21
C GLN A 117 -25.82 6.22 12.52
N GLY A 118 -25.62 5.29 11.58
CA GLY A 118 -25.98 3.89 11.74
C GLY A 118 -24.92 3.00 12.41
N ARG A 119 -23.83 3.58 12.91
CA ARG A 119 -22.84 2.84 13.71
C ARG A 119 -23.37 2.55 15.11
N CYS A 120 -22.87 1.48 15.73
CA CYS A 120 -23.16 1.20 17.13
C CYS A 120 -22.64 2.35 18.02
N GLN A 121 -23.50 2.88 18.90
CA GLN A 121 -23.17 4.03 19.75
C GLN A 121 -22.23 3.66 20.91
N VAL A 122 -22.25 2.41 21.38
CA VAL A 122 -21.42 1.98 22.52
C VAL A 122 -19.97 1.76 22.14
N CYS A 123 -19.70 1.12 21.00
CA CYS A 123 -18.32 0.91 20.52
C CYS A 123 -17.90 1.92 19.45
N GLU A 124 -18.75 2.92 19.15
CA GLU A 124 -18.54 3.90 18.08
C GLU A 124 -18.11 3.29 16.74
N GLY A 125 -18.68 2.12 16.40
CA GLY A 125 -18.39 1.39 15.17
C GLY A 125 -17.09 0.57 15.17
N LEU A 126 -16.38 0.43 16.29
CA LEU A 126 -15.19 -0.44 16.39
C LEU A 126 -15.56 -1.93 16.41
N GLY A 127 -16.69 -2.26 17.02
CA GLY A 127 -17.11 -3.65 17.29
C GLY A 127 -16.52 -4.22 18.59
N PHE A 128 -15.62 -3.50 19.24
CA PHE A 128 -15.05 -3.83 20.54
C PHE A 128 -14.91 -2.57 21.40
N THR A 129 -14.76 -2.75 22.70
CA THR A 129 -14.36 -1.71 23.65
C THR A 129 -12.92 -1.96 24.09
N LEU A 130 -12.15 -0.89 24.22
CA LEU A 130 -10.78 -0.95 24.73
C LEU A 130 -10.83 -0.84 26.25
N VAL A 131 -10.21 -1.81 26.92
CA VAL A 131 -9.95 -1.75 28.36
C VAL A 131 -8.47 -1.47 28.54
N ASP A 132 -8.18 -0.29 29.07
CA ASP A 132 -6.83 0.09 29.49
C ASP A 132 -6.45 -0.77 30.68
N MET A 133 -5.52 -1.68 30.43
CA MET A 133 -4.94 -2.55 31.44
C MET A 133 -3.65 -1.89 31.90
N GLN A 134 -3.74 -0.89 32.78
CA GLN A 134 -2.60 -0.14 33.32
C GLN A 134 -1.34 -1.02 33.43
N PHE A 135 -0.24 -0.59 32.81
CA PHE A 135 1.06 -1.29 32.72
C PHE A 135 1.12 -2.51 31.77
N MET A 136 0.06 -2.82 31.02
CA MET A 136 -0.01 -3.84 29.98
C MET A 136 -0.60 -3.27 28.68
N ALA A 137 -0.56 -4.07 27.61
CA ALA A 137 -1.23 -3.72 26.37
C ALA A 137 -2.75 -3.74 26.55
N ASP A 138 -3.44 -2.74 25.98
CA ASP A 138 -4.89 -2.64 26.00
C ASP A 138 -5.56 -3.93 25.49
N VAL A 139 -6.61 -4.34 26.19
CA VAL A 139 -7.39 -5.52 25.81
C VAL A 139 -8.63 -5.08 25.04
N GLN A 140 -8.85 -5.71 23.89
CA GLN A 140 -10.05 -5.53 23.09
C GLN A 140 -11.12 -6.53 23.51
N LEU A 141 -12.21 -6.05 24.10
CA LEU A 141 -13.37 -6.88 24.44
C LEU A 141 -14.48 -6.67 23.40
N GLN A 142 -15.05 -7.76 22.89
CA GLN A 142 -16.16 -7.69 21.95
C GLN A 142 -17.30 -6.84 22.54
N CYS A 143 -17.83 -5.90 21.75
CA CYS A 143 -18.88 -5.01 22.20
C CYS A 143 -20.15 -5.81 22.52
N THR A 144 -20.72 -5.62 23.71
CA THR A 144 -21.91 -6.34 24.17
C THR A 144 -23.17 -5.97 23.38
N GLU A 145 -23.27 -4.73 22.92
CA GLU A 145 -24.45 -4.22 22.19
C GLU A 145 -24.53 -4.77 20.77
N CYS A 146 -23.50 -4.51 19.95
CA CYS A 146 -23.51 -4.94 18.55
C CYS A 146 -22.87 -6.31 18.32
N ARG A 147 -22.31 -6.93 19.37
CA ARG A 147 -21.62 -8.24 19.27
C ARG A 147 -20.57 -8.27 18.17
N GLY A 148 -19.81 -7.19 18.01
CA GLY A 148 -18.78 -7.09 16.96
C GLY A 148 -19.27 -6.60 15.60
N GLN A 149 -20.57 -6.48 15.38
CA GLN A 149 -21.14 -6.14 14.06
C GLN A 149 -20.97 -4.67 13.66
N ARG A 150 -20.55 -3.79 14.58
CA ARG A 150 -20.24 -2.36 14.35
C ARG A 150 -21.41 -1.44 14.02
N PHE A 151 -22.61 -1.97 13.75
CA PHE A 151 -23.79 -1.20 13.36
C PHE A 151 -24.91 -1.30 14.38
N CYS A 152 -25.87 -0.37 14.31
CA CYS A 152 -27.11 -0.44 15.09
C CYS A 152 -28.10 -1.44 14.47
N PRO A 153 -29.08 -1.94 15.25
CA PRO A 153 -30.05 -2.93 14.78
C PRO A 153 -30.81 -2.52 13.52
N GLU A 154 -31.17 -1.23 13.39
CA GLU A 154 -31.92 -0.69 12.25
C GLU A 154 -31.17 -0.93 10.93
N VAL A 155 -29.87 -0.60 10.90
CA VAL A 155 -29.00 -0.85 9.74
C VAL A 155 -28.88 -2.35 9.43
N LEU A 156 -28.83 -3.19 10.46
CA LEU A 156 -28.67 -4.64 10.31
C LEU A 156 -29.92 -5.33 9.76
N THR A 157 -31.09 -4.68 9.81
CA THR A 157 -32.31 -5.20 9.17
C THR A 157 -32.29 -5.08 7.64
N VAL A 158 -31.49 -4.16 7.09
CA VAL A 158 -31.36 -3.98 5.64
C VAL A 158 -30.43 -5.05 5.10
N THR A 159 -30.95 -5.84 4.17
CA THR A 159 -30.20 -6.90 3.49
C THR A 159 -30.08 -6.64 1.99
N TYR A 160 -28.97 -7.10 1.43
CA TYR A 160 -28.77 -7.28 0.00
C TYR A 160 -28.48 -8.76 -0.23
N ARG A 161 -29.21 -9.44 -1.12
CA ARG A 161 -29.08 -10.91 -1.35
C ARG A 161 -28.99 -11.72 -0.04
N ASP A 162 -29.92 -11.45 0.89
CA ASP A 162 -30.03 -12.13 2.19
C ASP A 162 -28.83 -11.95 3.14
N ARG A 163 -28.02 -10.91 2.94
CA ARG A 163 -26.92 -10.55 3.84
C ARG A 163 -26.98 -9.08 4.23
N ASN A 164 -26.79 -8.80 5.51
CA ASN A 164 -26.61 -7.43 5.98
C ASN A 164 -25.16 -6.96 5.78
N ILE A 165 -24.91 -5.67 6.01
CA ILE A 165 -23.59 -5.09 5.76
C ILE A 165 -22.49 -5.66 6.68
N ALA A 166 -22.81 -6.04 7.93
CA ALA A 166 -21.83 -6.63 8.83
C ALA A 166 -21.34 -7.99 8.32
N GLN A 167 -22.26 -8.83 7.84
CA GLN A 167 -21.95 -10.12 7.23
C GLN A 167 -21.14 -9.96 5.92
N VAL A 168 -21.39 -8.90 5.15
CA VAL A 168 -20.58 -8.59 3.96
C VAL A 168 -19.16 -8.20 4.34
N LEU A 169 -18.95 -7.48 5.45
CA LEU A 169 -17.61 -7.13 5.93
C LEU A 169 -16.83 -8.34 6.46
N GLU A 170 -17.51 -9.42 6.84
CA GLU A 170 -16.88 -10.69 7.23
C GLU A 170 -16.44 -11.53 6.02
N MET A 171 -16.95 -11.24 4.82
CA MET A 171 -16.56 -11.96 3.60
C MET A 171 -15.12 -11.65 3.22
N SER A 172 -14.41 -12.66 2.72
CA SER A 172 -13.13 -12.46 2.05
C SER A 172 -13.31 -11.63 0.77
N GLY A 173 -12.26 -10.97 0.29
CA GLY A 173 -12.28 -10.30 -1.02
C GLY A 173 -12.76 -11.22 -2.15
N ASP A 174 -12.40 -12.50 -2.10
CA ASP A 174 -12.84 -13.52 -3.04
C ASP A 174 -14.34 -13.79 -2.95
N GLN A 175 -14.85 -14.02 -1.75
CA GLN A 175 -16.27 -14.23 -1.50
C GLN A 175 -17.08 -13.00 -1.86
N ALA A 176 -16.59 -11.79 -1.56
CA ALA A 176 -17.27 -10.55 -1.87
C ALA A 176 -17.38 -10.32 -3.39
N SER A 177 -16.31 -10.58 -4.16
CA SER A 177 -16.36 -10.44 -5.61
C SER A 177 -17.36 -11.42 -6.25
N GLU A 178 -17.45 -12.63 -5.69
CA GLU A 178 -18.46 -13.61 -6.09
C GLU A 178 -19.88 -13.15 -5.74
N PHE A 179 -20.07 -12.72 -4.49
CA PHE A 179 -21.35 -12.29 -3.95
C PHE A 179 -21.92 -11.06 -4.67
N PHE A 180 -21.05 -10.15 -5.12
CA PHE A 180 -21.43 -8.95 -5.88
C PHE A 180 -21.27 -9.13 -7.40
N ARG A 181 -21.30 -10.37 -7.93
CA ARG A 181 -21.35 -10.60 -9.38
C ARG A 181 -22.47 -9.76 -10.03
N GLY A 182 -22.08 -8.96 -11.02
CA GLY A 182 -22.94 -7.98 -11.72
C GLY A 182 -22.62 -6.52 -11.38
N GLU A 183 -22.08 -6.24 -10.19
CA GLU A 183 -21.71 -4.89 -9.76
C GLU A 183 -20.32 -4.51 -10.30
N LYS A 184 -20.27 -4.00 -11.54
CA LYS A 184 -19.00 -3.74 -12.25
C LYS A 184 -18.06 -2.82 -11.48
N LYS A 185 -18.57 -1.72 -10.93
CA LYS A 185 -17.76 -0.73 -10.20
C LYS A 185 -17.17 -1.30 -8.91
N LEU A 186 -17.97 -2.05 -8.15
CA LEU A 186 -17.49 -2.68 -6.92
C LEU A 186 -16.47 -3.79 -7.22
N ASN A 187 -16.70 -4.61 -8.24
CA ASN A 187 -15.75 -5.66 -8.63
C ASN A 187 -14.42 -5.09 -9.15
N GLN A 188 -14.44 -3.95 -9.84
CA GLN A 188 -13.21 -3.22 -10.19
C GLN A 188 -12.40 -2.87 -8.94
N LYS A 189 -13.05 -2.36 -7.88
CA LYS A 189 -12.38 -2.04 -6.60
C LYS A 189 -11.95 -3.26 -5.78
N LEU A 190 -12.61 -4.40 -5.95
CA LEU A 190 -12.23 -5.67 -5.30
C LEU A 190 -11.07 -6.37 -6.03
N SER A 191 -10.92 -6.13 -7.34
CA SER A 191 -9.92 -6.82 -8.17
C SER A 191 -8.47 -6.65 -7.69
N PRO A 192 -8.01 -5.49 -7.15
CA PRO A 192 -6.68 -5.35 -6.61
C PRO A 192 -6.34 -6.40 -5.55
N LEU A 193 -7.25 -6.67 -4.60
CA LEU A 193 -7.02 -7.64 -3.53
C LEU A 193 -6.66 -9.02 -4.08
N ARG A 194 -7.34 -9.46 -5.15
CA ARG A 194 -7.02 -10.72 -5.82
C ARG A 194 -5.68 -10.68 -6.53
N GLN A 195 -5.44 -9.60 -7.27
CA GLN A 195 -4.20 -9.41 -8.04
C GLN A 195 -2.94 -9.44 -7.16
N ILE A 196 -3.03 -8.92 -5.93
CA ILE A 196 -1.92 -8.91 -4.97
C ILE A 196 -1.89 -10.13 -4.02
N GLY A 197 -2.73 -11.14 -4.29
CA GLY A 197 -2.81 -12.35 -3.47
C GLY A 197 -3.34 -12.12 -2.05
N LEU A 198 -4.23 -11.14 -1.85
CA LEU A 198 -4.96 -10.83 -0.62
C LEU A 198 -6.47 -11.11 -0.72
N GLY A 199 -6.90 -11.91 -1.70
CA GLY A 199 -8.30 -12.28 -1.90
C GLY A 199 -8.92 -13.02 -0.70
N TYR A 200 -8.10 -13.68 0.12
CA TYR A 200 -8.55 -14.38 1.33
C TYR A 200 -8.87 -13.45 2.51
N LEU A 201 -8.40 -12.20 2.50
CA LEU A 201 -8.60 -11.29 3.63
C LEU A 201 -10.07 -10.86 3.74
N PRO A 202 -10.70 -10.98 4.92
CA PRO A 202 -11.97 -10.35 5.21
C PRO A 202 -11.93 -8.84 5.01
N LEU A 203 -12.99 -8.31 4.38
CA LEU A 203 -13.11 -6.88 4.06
C LEU A 203 -13.06 -5.96 5.30
N GLY A 204 -13.58 -6.43 6.43
CA GLY A 204 -13.67 -5.75 7.71
C GLY A 204 -12.53 -6.05 8.68
N GLN A 205 -11.57 -6.91 8.31
CA GLN A 205 -10.43 -7.25 9.16
C GLN A 205 -9.64 -6.00 9.56
N SER A 206 -9.22 -5.91 10.83
CA SER A 206 -8.40 -4.78 11.27
C SER A 206 -7.08 -4.75 10.51
N LEU A 207 -6.67 -3.58 10.02
CA LEU A 207 -5.34 -3.44 9.43
C LEU A 207 -4.22 -3.67 10.44
N SER A 208 -4.48 -3.49 11.74
CA SER A 208 -3.48 -3.74 12.80
C SER A 208 -3.18 -5.23 13.00
N SER A 209 -4.01 -6.13 12.48
CA SER A 209 -3.79 -7.58 12.59
C SER A 209 -3.14 -8.18 11.34
N LEU A 210 -2.80 -7.36 10.34
CA LEU A 210 -2.14 -7.83 9.12
C LEU A 210 -0.67 -8.10 9.38
N SER A 211 -0.13 -9.10 8.67
CA SER A 211 1.31 -9.32 8.62
C SER A 211 2.02 -8.15 7.93
N ALA A 212 3.34 -8.05 8.10
CA ALA A 212 4.16 -7.08 7.38
C ALA A 212 4.00 -7.21 5.86
N GLY A 213 3.98 -8.45 5.35
CA GLY A 213 3.83 -8.74 3.92
C GLY A 213 2.43 -8.42 3.38
N GLU A 214 1.38 -8.71 4.16
CA GLU A 214 0.02 -8.31 3.82
C GLU A 214 -0.14 -6.79 3.78
N SER A 215 0.44 -6.11 4.77
CA SER A 215 0.41 -4.66 4.84
C SER A 215 1.13 -4.03 3.65
N MET A 216 2.35 -4.47 3.34
CA MET A 216 3.09 -3.92 2.20
C MET A 216 2.32 -4.11 0.89
N ARG A 217 1.79 -5.32 0.65
CA ARG A 217 0.99 -5.61 -0.55
C ARG A 217 -0.27 -4.76 -0.61
N LEU A 218 -0.98 -4.59 0.50
CA LEU A 218 -2.17 -3.74 0.54
C LEU A 218 -1.84 -2.27 0.24
N LYS A 219 -0.70 -1.77 0.74
CA LYS A 219 -0.19 -0.41 0.45
C LYS A 219 0.03 -0.25 -1.05
N LEU A 220 0.65 -1.24 -1.70
CA LEU A 220 0.82 -1.24 -3.17
C LEU A 220 -0.50 -1.29 -3.94
N ALA A 221 -1.49 -2.06 -3.47
CA ALA A 221 -2.80 -2.10 -4.12
C ALA A 221 -3.47 -0.72 -4.18
N SER A 222 -3.26 0.15 -3.19
CA SER A 222 -3.81 1.51 -3.21
C SER A 222 -3.29 2.37 -4.37
N TYR A 223 -2.15 1.99 -4.96
CA TYR A 223 -1.52 2.67 -6.09
C TYR A 223 -1.78 1.99 -7.44
N LEU A 224 -2.45 0.84 -7.47
CA LEU A 224 -2.80 0.17 -8.74
C LEU A 224 -3.85 0.95 -9.56
N ASP A 225 -4.63 1.81 -8.90
CA ASP A 225 -5.62 2.69 -9.54
C ASP A 225 -5.05 4.09 -9.87
N ASN A 226 -3.78 4.35 -9.55
CA ASN A 226 -3.16 5.64 -9.85
C ASN A 226 -2.89 5.82 -11.35
N PRO A 227 -2.74 7.08 -11.83
CA PRO A 227 -2.30 7.34 -13.19
C PRO A 227 -1.00 6.61 -13.51
N SER A 228 -0.91 6.09 -14.74
CA SER A 228 0.34 5.59 -15.31
C SER A 228 1.44 6.65 -15.23
N GLU A 229 2.70 6.21 -15.34
CA GLU A 229 3.90 7.07 -15.32
C GLU A 229 4.21 7.65 -13.93
N SER A 230 3.81 6.96 -12.85
CA SER A 230 4.28 7.27 -11.50
C SER A 230 5.69 6.68 -11.27
N LEU A 231 6.55 7.42 -10.56
CA LEU A 231 7.82 6.90 -10.02
C LEU A 231 7.57 6.45 -8.57
N ILE A 232 7.58 5.13 -8.36
CA ILE A 232 7.37 4.52 -7.04
C ILE A 232 8.73 4.18 -6.45
N VAL A 233 9.02 4.69 -5.27
CA VAL A 233 10.29 4.52 -4.59
C VAL A 233 10.09 3.70 -3.32
N MET A 234 10.87 2.64 -3.13
CA MET A 234 10.76 1.75 -1.98
C MET A 234 12.09 1.65 -1.24
N ASP A 235 12.05 1.70 0.10
CA ASP A 235 13.25 1.54 0.95
C ASP A 235 13.13 0.27 1.79
N GLU A 236 13.97 -0.72 1.46
CA GLU A 236 14.00 -2.04 2.08
C GLU A 236 12.62 -2.70 2.24
N PRO A 237 11.80 -2.80 1.17
CA PRO A 237 10.44 -3.32 1.23
C PRO A 237 10.32 -4.80 1.63
N THR A 238 11.42 -5.56 1.65
CA THR A 238 11.44 -6.98 2.02
C THR A 238 11.83 -7.25 3.47
N THR A 239 12.20 -6.22 4.24
CA THR A 239 12.61 -6.38 5.63
C THR A 239 11.50 -7.02 6.47
N GLY A 240 11.83 -8.15 7.10
CA GLY A 240 10.89 -8.91 7.92
C GLY A 240 9.85 -9.72 7.13
N LEU A 241 9.95 -9.79 5.81
CA LEU A 241 9.07 -10.60 4.98
C LEU A 241 9.54 -12.05 4.89
N HIS A 242 8.59 -12.98 4.93
CA HIS A 242 8.85 -14.37 4.58
C HIS A 242 9.09 -14.50 3.07
N PHE A 243 9.87 -15.50 2.63
CA PHE A 243 10.22 -15.73 1.22
C PHE A 243 9.02 -15.69 0.27
N GLN A 244 7.92 -16.37 0.62
CA GLN A 244 6.68 -16.36 -0.18
C GLN A 244 6.04 -14.98 -0.30
N ASP A 245 6.22 -14.10 0.69
CA ASP A 245 5.73 -12.72 0.61
C ASP A 245 6.64 -11.84 -0.26
N VAL A 246 7.94 -12.14 -0.32
CA VAL A 246 8.87 -11.50 -1.26
C VAL A 246 8.47 -11.83 -2.71
N GLU A 247 8.19 -13.10 -3.02
CA GLU A 247 7.70 -13.50 -4.35
C GLU A 247 6.42 -12.77 -4.74
N ARG A 248 5.44 -12.69 -3.83
CA ARG A 248 4.19 -11.96 -4.07
C ARG A 248 4.40 -10.46 -4.22
N LEU A 249 5.36 -9.89 -3.49
CA LEU A 249 5.72 -8.48 -3.61
C LEU A 249 6.31 -8.17 -5.00
N ILE A 250 7.21 -9.03 -5.50
CA ILE A 250 7.76 -8.93 -6.86
C ILE A 250 6.64 -8.98 -7.90
N GLN A 251 5.67 -9.89 -7.74
CA GLN A 251 4.49 -9.95 -8.62
C GLN A 251 3.67 -8.65 -8.58
N CYS A 252 3.50 -8.04 -7.40
CA CYS A 252 2.81 -6.75 -7.26
C CYS A 252 3.57 -5.62 -7.98
N ILE A 253 4.90 -5.62 -7.94
CA ILE A 253 5.76 -4.67 -8.66
C ILE A 253 5.58 -4.84 -10.17
N GLY A 254 5.58 -6.07 -10.68
CA GLY A 254 5.30 -6.36 -12.10
C GLY A 254 3.96 -5.76 -12.55
N LEU A 255 2.90 -5.92 -11.75
CA LEU A 255 1.59 -5.34 -12.04
C LEU A 255 1.56 -3.80 -12.06
N LEU A 256 2.45 -3.14 -11.32
CA LEU A 256 2.61 -1.68 -11.35
C LEU A 256 3.33 -1.25 -12.63
N ILE A 257 4.35 -2.01 -13.04
CA ILE A 257 5.13 -1.76 -14.26
C ILE A 257 4.29 -1.99 -15.51
N ASP A 258 3.49 -3.06 -15.55
CA ASP A 258 2.53 -3.34 -16.65
C ASP A 258 1.51 -2.21 -16.85
N ARG A 259 1.23 -1.42 -15.80
CA ARG A 259 0.39 -0.22 -15.85
C ARG A 259 1.15 1.05 -16.25
N GLY A 260 2.42 0.92 -16.64
CA GLY A 260 3.29 2.01 -17.07
C GLY A 260 3.93 2.81 -15.93
N ASN A 261 4.01 2.26 -14.72
CA ASN A 261 4.75 2.89 -13.62
C ASN A 261 6.22 2.45 -13.62
N SER A 262 7.08 3.23 -12.97
CA SER A 262 8.49 2.89 -12.75
C SER A 262 8.70 2.61 -11.27
N VAL A 263 9.47 1.58 -10.93
CA VAL A 263 9.78 1.24 -9.54
C VAL A 263 11.28 1.34 -9.31
N VAL A 264 11.70 2.09 -8.30
CA VAL A 264 13.08 2.14 -7.82
C VAL A 264 13.10 1.65 -6.38
N ALA A 265 13.82 0.58 -6.10
CA ALA A 265 13.89 0.03 -4.76
C ALA A 265 15.33 -0.03 -4.24
N ILE A 266 15.52 0.29 -2.97
CA ILE A 266 16.75 0.00 -2.24
C ILE A 266 16.54 -1.34 -1.55
N GLU A 267 17.38 -2.32 -1.88
CA GLU A 267 17.29 -3.64 -1.26
C GLU A 267 18.63 -4.35 -1.09
N HIS A 268 18.64 -5.25 -0.12
CA HIS A 268 19.70 -6.20 0.18
C HIS A 268 19.29 -7.65 -0.12
N ASN A 269 18.00 -7.93 -0.28
CA ASN A 269 17.51 -9.27 -0.60
C ASN A 269 17.87 -9.69 -2.03
N GLU A 270 18.66 -10.76 -2.17
CA GLU A 270 19.14 -11.26 -3.46
C GLU A 270 18.00 -11.67 -4.40
N MET A 271 16.98 -12.37 -3.90
CA MET A 271 15.83 -12.80 -4.71
C MET A 271 15.08 -11.58 -5.27
N PHE A 272 14.89 -10.55 -4.46
CA PHE A 272 14.21 -9.32 -4.88
C PHE A 272 15.02 -8.55 -5.91
N ASN A 273 16.33 -8.42 -5.68
CA ASN A 273 17.25 -7.74 -6.58
C ASN A 273 17.38 -8.48 -7.92
N ALA A 274 17.44 -9.80 -7.89
CA ALA A 274 17.50 -10.64 -9.09
C ALA A 274 16.26 -10.52 -9.98
N ALA A 275 15.13 -10.07 -9.44
CA ALA A 275 13.90 -9.83 -10.22
C ALA A 275 13.84 -8.46 -10.88
N SER A 276 14.83 -7.58 -10.66
CA SER A 276 14.88 -6.24 -11.27
C SER A 276 15.32 -6.28 -12.73
N ASP A 277 14.80 -5.38 -13.55
CA ASP A 277 15.19 -5.23 -14.95
C ASP A 277 16.56 -4.51 -15.08
N TYR A 278 16.86 -3.63 -14.13
CA TYR A 278 18.07 -2.79 -14.12
C TYR A 278 18.64 -2.69 -12.71
N THR A 279 19.97 -2.74 -12.60
CA THR A 279 20.67 -2.65 -11.33
C THR A 279 21.65 -1.48 -11.32
N ILE A 280 21.66 -0.73 -10.21
CA ILE A 280 22.64 0.30 -9.89
C ILE A 280 23.37 -0.12 -8.62
N GLU A 281 24.65 -0.46 -8.74
CA GLU A 281 25.48 -0.85 -7.60
C GLU A 281 26.32 0.34 -7.10
N LEU A 282 26.22 0.63 -5.80
CA LEU A 282 27.01 1.66 -5.15
C LEU A 282 28.08 1.05 -4.22
N GLY A 283 29.29 1.61 -4.27
CA GLY A 283 30.42 1.12 -3.48
C GLY A 283 31.66 2.01 -3.62
N PRO A 284 32.89 1.44 -3.51
CA PRO A 284 33.19 0.06 -3.11
C PRO A 284 33.05 -0.21 -1.60
N GLY A 285 32.98 0.83 -0.77
CA GLY A 285 32.85 0.70 0.68
C GLY A 285 31.73 1.54 1.27
N ALA A 286 31.73 1.65 2.59
CA ALA A 286 30.80 2.51 3.33
C ALA A 286 31.40 3.90 3.60
N GLY A 287 30.53 4.88 3.86
CA GLY A 287 30.93 6.21 4.30
C GLY A 287 31.84 6.90 3.28
N PRO A 288 33.04 7.41 3.69
CA PRO A 288 33.96 8.10 2.78
C PRO A 288 34.47 7.26 1.60
N LEU A 289 34.50 5.92 1.77
CA LEU A 289 34.94 4.93 0.77
C LEU A 289 33.81 4.50 -0.17
N GLY A 290 32.59 4.97 0.06
CA GLY A 290 31.44 4.72 -0.81
C GLY A 290 31.18 5.84 -1.81
N GLY A 291 29.97 5.81 -2.36
CA GLY A 291 29.41 6.88 -3.17
C GLY A 291 29.87 6.89 -4.63
N GLN A 292 30.49 5.81 -5.11
CA GLN A 292 30.79 5.59 -6.52
C GLN A 292 29.81 4.57 -7.10
N VAL A 293 29.52 4.69 -8.40
CA VAL A 293 28.76 3.68 -9.15
C VAL A 293 29.75 2.60 -9.58
N MET A 294 29.57 1.39 -9.05
CA MET A 294 30.40 0.22 -9.39
C MET A 294 29.88 -0.48 -10.64
N PHE A 295 28.55 -0.51 -10.78
CA PHE A 295 27.85 -1.09 -11.91
C PHE A 295 26.55 -0.33 -12.20
N GLU A 296 26.24 -0.20 -13.48
CA GLU A 296 24.98 0.36 -13.96
C GLU A 296 24.60 -0.37 -15.26
N GLY A 297 23.49 -1.10 -15.25
CA GLY A 297 23.09 -1.89 -16.42
C GLY A 297 21.93 -2.83 -16.19
N VAL A 298 21.59 -3.59 -17.24
CA VAL A 298 20.57 -4.66 -17.18
C VAL A 298 21.02 -5.72 -16.17
N THR A 299 20.13 -6.15 -15.28
CA THR A 299 20.47 -7.05 -14.16
C THR A 299 21.08 -8.37 -14.61
N ASP A 300 20.63 -8.95 -15.72
CA ASP A 300 21.21 -10.19 -16.29
C ASP A 300 22.69 -10.07 -16.67
N THR A 301 23.20 -8.84 -16.85
CA THR A 301 24.62 -8.58 -17.16
C THR A 301 25.48 -8.36 -15.92
N LEU A 302 24.87 -8.32 -14.74
CA LEU A 302 25.58 -8.27 -13.46
C LEU A 302 26.25 -9.65 -13.24
N GLY A 303 27.58 -9.64 -13.14
CA GLY A 303 28.33 -10.83 -12.70
C GLY A 303 27.96 -11.20 -11.26
N PRO A 304 28.46 -12.34 -10.73
CA PRO A 304 28.26 -12.67 -9.31
C PRO A 304 28.74 -11.52 -8.43
N MET A 305 27.89 -11.04 -7.51
CA MET A 305 28.23 -9.97 -6.56
C MET A 305 29.50 -10.36 -5.80
N GLN A 306 30.52 -9.50 -5.84
CA GLN A 306 31.81 -9.71 -5.16
C GLN A 306 31.77 -9.28 -3.69
#